data_AF-W5NKT7-F1
#
_entry.id   AF-W5NKT7-F1
#
_cell.length_a   1.000
_cell.length_b   1.000
_cell.length_c   1.000
_cell.angle_alpha   90.00
_cell.angle_beta   90.00
_cell.angle_gamma   90.00
#
_symmetry.space_group_name_H-M   'P 1'
#
loop_
_entity.id
_entity.type
_entity.pdbx_description
1 polymer ?
#
loop_
_entity_poly.entity_id
_entity_poly.type
_entity_poly.pdbx_seq_one_letter_code
_entity_poly.pdbx_strand_id
1 'polypeptide(L)'
;MEVDQSNLFKQANAEFHKQHFKDAERLYTQFIKSCEHGRNRCVEDLAVAFNNRGQIKYLKVDFYEAMEDYSAAIQTKNSFEVPYYNRGLIRYRLGFFEDAETDFKKALELNPSFKDAELSLKQTLIDKEQKLKRGY
;
A
#
# COMPACT_ATOMS: atom_id res chain seq x y z
N MET A 1 -17.58 -14.36 -22.07
CA MET A 1 -16.10 -14.42 -22.07
C MET A 1 -15.66 -14.42 -20.63
N GLU A 2 -15.06 -15.51 -20.17
CA GLU A 2 -14.48 -15.60 -18.84
C GLU A 2 -13.29 -14.64 -18.79
N VAL A 3 -13.32 -13.64 -17.90
CA VAL A 3 -12.20 -12.72 -17.74
C VAL A 3 -11.06 -13.51 -17.12
N ASP A 4 -10.00 -13.77 -17.89
CA ASP A 4 -8.79 -14.39 -17.35
C ASP A 4 -8.14 -13.45 -16.34
N GLN A 5 -8.36 -13.74 -15.06
CA GLN A 5 -7.87 -12.97 -13.92
C GLN A 5 -6.34 -12.84 -13.95
N SER A 6 -5.63 -13.90 -14.35
CA SER A 6 -4.16 -13.90 -14.39
C SER A 6 -3.62 -12.98 -15.49
N ASN A 7 -4.29 -12.97 -16.65
CA ASN A 7 -3.92 -12.08 -17.75
C ASN A 7 -4.15 -10.61 -17.38
N LEU A 8 -5.25 -10.31 -16.70
CA LEU A 8 -5.59 -8.94 -16.30
C LEU A 8 -4.58 -8.34 -15.32
N PHE A 9 -4.15 -9.13 -14.32
CA PHE A 9 -3.12 -8.70 -13.38
C PHE A 9 -1.76 -8.46 -14.06
N LYS A 10 -1.36 -9.35 -14.97
CA LYS A 10 -0.11 -9.19 -15.75
C LYS A 10 -0.13 -7.91 -16.59
N GLN A 11 -1.25 -7.61 -17.24
CA GLN A 11 -1.40 -6.37 -18.00
C GLN A 11 -1.34 -5.14 -17.08
N ALA A 12 -2.01 -5.18 -15.92
CA ALA A 12 -1.96 -4.10 -14.96
C ALA A 12 -0.52 -3.81 -14.50
N ASN A 13 0.26 -4.85 -14.18
CA ASN A 13 1.67 -4.72 -13.81
C ASN A 13 2.51 -4.17 -14.99
N ALA A 14 2.27 -4.63 -16.22
CA ALA A 14 2.98 -4.14 -17.39
C ALA A 14 2.75 -2.63 -17.60
N GLU A 15 1.50 -2.17 -17.51
CA GLU A 15 1.18 -0.74 -17.63
C GLU A 15 1.72 0.08 -16.44
N PHE A 16 1.74 -0.50 -15.24
CA PHE A 16 2.36 0.11 -14.07
C PHE A 16 3.87 0.34 -14.28
N HIS A 17 4.60 -0.66 -14.77
CA HIS A 17 6.04 -0.54 -15.06
C HIS A 17 6.34 0.45 -16.19
N LYS A 18 5.43 0.60 -17.15
CA LYS A 18 5.51 1.64 -18.20
C LYS A 18 5.09 3.03 -17.71
N GLN A 19 4.69 3.17 -16.45
CA GLN A 19 4.15 4.42 -15.86
C GLN A 19 2.85 4.90 -16.51
N HIS A 20 2.13 4.03 -17.19
CA HIS A 20 0.79 4.31 -17.71
C HIS A 20 -0.25 4.17 -16.59
N PHE A 21 -0.14 5.02 -15.57
CA PHE A 21 -0.85 4.85 -14.30
C PHE A 21 -2.37 4.87 -14.44
N LYS A 22 -2.92 5.62 -15.39
CA LYS A 22 -4.36 5.65 -15.66
C LYS A 22 -4.87 4.29 -16.16
N ASP A 23 -4.13 3.63 -17.05
CA ASP A 23 -4.48 2.31 -17.55
C ASP A 23 -4.25 1.23 -16.49
N ALA A 24 -3.12 1.31 -15.77
CA ALA A 24 -2.83 0.42 -14.66
C ALA A 24 -3.93 0.47 -13.58
N GLU A 25 -4.35 1.66 -13.15
CA GLU A 25 -5.41 1.84 -12.15
C GLU A 25 -6.74 1.21 -12.60
N ARG A 26 -7.09 1.40 -13.87
CA ARG A 26 -8.29 0.79 -14.48
C ARG A 26 -8.19 -0.73 -14.47
N LEU A 27 -7.05 -1.30 -14.87
CA LEU A 27 -6.83 -2.74 -14.94
C LEU A 27 -6.81 -3.38 -13.54
N TYR A 28 -6.13 -2.76 -12.56
CA TYR A 28 -6.19 -3.22 -11.17
C TYR A 28 -7.60 -3.19 -10.61
N THR A 29 -8.38 -2.14 -10.91
CA THR A 29 -9.78 -2.05 -10.46
C THR A 29 -10.64 -3.16 -11.07
N GLN A 30 -10.45 -3.48 -12.35
CA GLN A 30 -11.13 -4.62 -12.98
C GLN A 30 -10.71 -5.95 -12.37
N PHE A 31 -9.42 -6.11 -12.06
CA PHE A 31 -8.87 -7.32 -11.44
C PHE A 31 -9.42 -7.54 -10.03
N ILE A 32 -9.41 -6.50 -9.20
CA ILE A 32 -9.95 -6.55 -7.84
C ILE A 32 -11.42 -6.98 -7.87
N LYS A 33 -12.24 -6.37 -8.75
CA LYS A 33 -13.66 -6.72 -8.91
C LYS A 33 -13.87 -8.16 -9.39
N SER A 34 -13.03 -8.65 -10.30
CA SER A 34 -13.17 -10.03 -10.79
C SER A 34 -12.78 -11.07 -9.74
N CYS A 35 -11.99 -10.70 -8.74
CA CYS A 35 -11.60 -11.55 -7.63
C CYS A 35 -12.63 -11.63 -6.49
N GLU A 36 -13.63 -10.75 -6.43
CA GLU A 36 -14.70 -10.79 -5.42
C GLU A 36 -15.52 -12.10 -5.46
N HIS A 37 -15.47 -12.84 -6.57
CA HIS A 37 -16.27 -14.04 -6.83
C HIS A 37 -15.46 -15.35 -6.96
N GLY A 38 -14.12 -15.31 -6.87
CA GLY A 38 -13.23 -16.46 -7.19
C GLY A 38 -12.51 -17.08 -5.98
N ARG A 39 -12.65 -18.39 -5.76
CA ARG A 39 -12.00 -19.10 -4.63
C ARG A 39 -10.50 -19.29 -4.80
N ASN A 40 -9.76 -19.02 -3.72
CA ASN A 40 -8.37 -19.37 -3.35
C ASN A 40 -7.19 -18.92 -4.23
N ARG A 41 -7.27 -18.83 -5.57
CA ARG A 41 -6.07 -18.50 -6.38
C ARG A 41 -5.72 -17.00 -6.43
N CYS A 42 -6.66 -16.11 -6.07
CA CYS A 42 -6.42 -14.67 -6.18
C CYS A 42 -5.71 -14.04 -4.96
N VAL A 43 -5.56 -14.72 -3.82
CA VAL A 43 -5.21 -14.06 -2.56
C VAL A 43 -3.86 -13.31 -2.63
N GLU A 44 -2.83 -13.90 -3.23
CA GLU A 44 -1.52 -13.24 -3.32
C GLU A 44 -1.52 -12.06 -4.30
N ASP A 45 -2.02 -12.27 -5.51
CA ASP A 45 -2.10 -11.24 -6.55
C ASP A 45 -3.04 -10.09 -6.13
N LEU A 46 -4.08 -10.38 -5.34
CA LEU A 46 -5.03 -9.38 -4.84
C LEU A 46 -4.37 -8.39 -3.88
N ALA A 47 -3.54 -8.87 -2.95
CA ALA A 47 -2.82 -7.99 -2.04
C ALA A 47 -1.85 -7.06 -2.81
N VAL A 48 -1.18 -7.59 -3.84
CA VAL A 48 -0.28 -6.80 -4.70
C VAL A 48 -1.07 -5.81 -5.55
N ALA A 49 -2.21 -6.20 -6.10
CA ALA A 49 -3.07 -5.31 -6.89
C ALA A 49 -3.59 -4.13 -6.06
N PHE A 50 -4.07 -4.39 -4.84
CA PHE A 50 -4.44 -3.33 -3.90
C PHE A 50 -3.25 -2.41 -3.61
N ASN A 51 -2.07 -2.95 -3.28
CA ASN A 51 -0.87 -2.14 -3.03
C ASN A 51 -0.50 -1.24 -4.23
N ASN A 52 -0.46 -1.81 -5.43
CA ASN A 52 -0.04 -1.06 -6.61
C ASN A 52 -1.08 -0.01 -7.02
N ARG A 53 -2.38 -0.30 -6.87
CA ARG A 53 -3.43 0.71 -7.06
C ARG A 53 -3.34 1.82 -6.02
N GLY A 54 -3.08 1.47 -4.76
CA GLY A 54 -2.82 2.43 -3.68
C GLY A 54 -1.61 3.33 -4.00
N GLN A 55 -0.55 2.77 -4.58
CA GLN A 55 0.62 3.54 -5.01
C GLN A 55 0.28 4.54 -6.12
N ILE A 56 -0.55 4.15 -7.09
CA ILE A 56 -1.02 5.09 -8.13
C ILE A 56 -1.81 6.25 -7.51
N LYS A 57 -2.75 5.94 -6.61
CA LYS A 57 -3.53 6.96 -5.89
C LYS A 57 -2.65 7.88 -5.04
N TYR A 58 -1.64 7.31 -4.37
CA TYR A 58 -0.65 8.08 -3.64
C TYR A 58 0.11 9.06 -4.55
N LEU A 59 0.53 8.64 -5.75
CA LEU A 59 1.17 9.51 -6.73
C LEU A 59 0.26 10.64 -7.23
N LYS A 60 -1.06 10.42 -7.19
CA LYS A 60 -2.10 11.43 -7.47
C LYS A 60 -2.45 12.30 -6.27
N VAL A 61 -1.85 12.06 -5.11
CA VAL A 61 -2.15 12.73 -3.83
C VAL A 61 -3.56 12.40 -3.29
N ASP A 62 -4.17 11.31 -3.78
CA ASP A 62 -5.44 10.75 -3.30
C ASP A 62 -5.17 9.91 -2.03
N PHE A 63 -4.73 10.58 -0.95
CA PHE A 63 -4.14 9.91 0.22
C PHE A 63 -5.12 8.99 0.97
N TYR A 64 -6.38 9.37 1.10
CA TYR A 64 -7.35 8.55 1.83
C TYR A 64 -7.68 7.28 1.06
N GLU A 65 -7.93 7.39 -0.24
CA GLU A 65 -8.22 6.28 -1.13
C GLU A 65 -6.99 5.36 -1.30
N ALA A 66 -5.78 5.90 -1.20
CA ALA A 66 -4.56 5.11 -1.15
C ALA A 66 -4.44 4.32 0.16
N MET A 67 -4.76 4.94 1.30
CA MET A 67 -4.77 4.25 2.60
C MET A 67 -5.84 3.15 2.68
N GLU A 68 -6.99 3.33 2.04
CA GLU A 68 -8.01 2.27 1.90
C GLU A 68 -7.45 1.07 1.15
N ASP A 69 -6.77 1.31 0.03
CA ASP A 69 -6.13 0.26 -0.76
C ASP A 69 -5.02 -0.46 0.02
N TYR A 70 -4.15 0.27 0.72
CA TYR A 70 -3.14 -0.37 1.55
C TYR A 70 -3.76 -1.17 2.71
N SER A 71 -4.87 -0.68 3.28
CA SER A 71 -5.58 -1.42 4.33
C SER A 71 -6.23 -2.69 3.80
N ALA A 72 -6.79 -2.66 2.58
CA ALA A 72 -7.31 -3.85 1.91
C ALA A 72 -6.20 -4.86 1.58
N ALA A 73 -5.02 -4.37 1.15
CA ALA A 73 -3.85 -5.23 0.93
C ALA A 73 -3.40 -5.94 2.22
N ILE A 74 -3.36 -5.21 3.35
CA ILE A 74 -3.03 -5.75 4.67
C ILE A 74 -4.05 -6.80 5.12
N GLN A 75 -5.35 -6.54 4.94
CA GLN A 75 -6.41 -7.48 5.27
C GLN A 75 -6.34 -8.75 4.42
N THR A 76 -5.92 -8.62 3.16
CA THR A 76 -5.77 -9.74 2.22
C THR A 76 -4.55 -10.60 2.57
N LYS A 77 -3.41 -9.96 2.85
CA LYS A 77 -2.15 -10.63 3.21
C LYS A 77 -1.44 -9.85 4.31
N ASN A 78 -1.67 -10.26 5.56
CA ASN A 78 -1.12 -9.59 6.74
C ASN A 78 0.41 -9.69 6.86
N SER A 79 1.03 -10.62 6.13
CA SER A 79 2.48 -10.82 6.05
C SER A 79 3.15 -10.03 4.92
N PHE A 80 2.39 -9.24 4.16
CA PHE A 80 2.93 -8.35 3.15
C PHE A 80 3.31 -7.02 3.80
N GLU A 81 4.62 -6.77 3.92
CA GLU A 81 5.18 -5.63 4.65
C GLU A 81 5.01 -4.29 3.93
N VAL A 82 5.02 -4.31 2.59
CA VAL A 82 5.05 -3.10 1.75
C VAL A 82 3.82 -2.19 1.95
N PRO A 83 2.58 -2.70 2.02
CA PRO A 83 1.41 -1.89 2.35
C PRO A 83 1.48 -1.19 3.71
N TYR A 84 2.07 -1.80 4.74
CA TYR A 84 2.24 -1.14 6.04
C TYR A 84 3.18 0.05 5.88
N TYR A 85 4.33 -0.13 5.24
CA TYR A 85 5.26 0.96 4.95
C TYR A 85 4.58 2.10 4.17
N ASN A 86 3.86 1.77 3.09
CA ASN A 86 3.22 2.77 2.25
C ASN A 86 2.09 3.54 2.97
N ARG A 87 1.30 2.86 3.80
CA ARG A 87 0.28 3.51 4.64
C ARG A 87 0.93 4.39 5.72
N GLY A 88 2.02 3.92 6.33
CA GLY A 88 2.82 4.66 7.29
C GLY A 88 3.37 5.95 6.71
N LEU A 89 3.85 5.95 5.46
CA LEU A 89 4.31 7.15 4.77
C LEU A 89 3.19 8.20 4.63
N ILE A 90 1.97 7.79 4.30
CA ILE A 90 0.83 8.72 4.21
C ILE A 90 0.51 9.28 5.59
N ARG A 91 0.39 8.43 6.61
CA ARG A 91 0.11 8.84 7.99
C ARG A 91 1.16 9.83 8.52
N TYR A 92 2.44 9.57 8.23
CA TYR A 92 3.54 10.47 8.55
C TYR A 92 3.36 11.84 7.86
N ARG A 93 3.05 11.86 6.55
CA ARG A 93 2.80 13.11 5.80
C ARG A 93 1.61 13.90 6.33
N LEU A 94 0.60 13.22 6.85
CA LEU A 94 -0.58 13.84 7.46
C LEU A 94 -0.36 14.24 8.93
N GLY A 95 0.83 13.99 9.50
CA GLY A 95 1.17 14.33 10.89
C GLY A 95 0.59 13.38 11.94
N PHE A 96 0.08 12.22 11.51
CA PHE A 96 -0.39 11.12 12.36
C PHE A 96 0.80 10.22 12.73
N PHE A 97 1.73 10.77 13.52
CA PHE A 97 3.01 10.12 13.82
C PHE A 97 2.86 8.83 14.62
N GLU A 98 1.89 8.74 15.53
CA GLU A 98 1.60 7.53 16.30
C GLU A 98 1.17 6.35 15.39
N ASP A 99 0.30 6.64 14.42
CA ASP A 99 -0.18 5.63 13.48
C ASP A 99 0.89 5.23 12.47
N ALA A 100 1.71 6.20 12.03
CA ALA A 100 2.86 5.96 11.18
C ALA A 100 3.91 5.08 11.88
N GLU A 101 4.20 5.37 13.15
CA GLU A 101 5.13 4.58 13.98
C GLU A 101 4.68 3.11 14.07
N THR A 102 3.38 2.89 14.32
CA THR A 102 2.78 1.55 14.35
C THR A 102 2.98 0.80 13.04
N ASP A 103 2.71 1.46 11.92
CA ASP A 103 2.83 0.86 10.58
C ASP A 103 4.29 0.53 10.23
N PHE A 104 5.23 1.45 10.49
CA PHE A 104 6.65 1.19 10.22
C PHE A 104 7.22 0.08 11.10
N LYS A 105 6.84 0.02 12.37
CA LYS A 105 7.21 -1.08 13.26
C LYS A 105 6.69 -2.42 12.73
N LYS A 106 5.45 -2.46 12.24
CA LYS A 106 4.90 -3.69 11.69
C LYS A 106 5.61 -4.13 10.40
N ALA A 107 5.96 -3.18 9.52
CA ALA A 107 6.77 -3.47 8.34
C ALA A 107 8.14 -4.08 8.71
N LEU A 108 8.80 -3.56 9.75
CA LEU A 108 10.09 -4.07 10.24
C LEU A 108 9.97 -5.40 11.01
N GLU A 109 8.86 -5.66 11.67
CA GLU A 109 8.58 -6.96 12.28
C GLU A 109 8.51 -8.07 11.21
N LEU A 110 7.86 -7.76 10.08
CA LEU A 110 7.73 -8.69 8.95
C LEU A 110 9.02 -8.80 8.13
N ASN A 111 9.72 -7.69 7.94
CA ASN A 111 10.99 -7.63 7.22
C ASN A 111 12.00 -6.74 7.98
N PRO A 112 12.81 -7.33 8.86
CA PRO A 112 13.81 -6.59 9.65
C PRO A 112 14.88 -5.88 8.81
N SER A 113 15.04 -6.25 7.54
CA SER A 113 16.01 -5.66 6.61
C SER A 113 15.40 -4.54 5.73
N PHE A 114 14.15 -4.14 5.97
CA PHE A 114 13.48 -3.08 5.21
C PHE A 114 14.03 -1.70 5.59
N LYS A 115 15.13 -1.31 4.92
CA LYS A 115 15.91 -0.11 5.27
C LYS A 115 15.09 1.19 5.25
N ASP A 116 14.20 1.33 4.27
CA ASP A 116 13.37 2.54 4.16
C ASP A 116 12.36 2.68 5.31
N ALA A 117 11.80 1.56 5.79
CA ALA A 117 10.95 1.55 6.97
C ALA A 117 11.73 1.90 8.24
N GLU A 118 12.98 1.44 8.36
CA GLU A 118 13.87 1.79 9.48
C GLU A 118 14.17 3.31 9.51
N LEU A 119 14.51 3.89 8.37
CA LEU A 119 14.76 5.33 8.24
C LEU A 119 13.51 6.15 8.53
N SER A 120 12.36 5.72 7.99
CA SER A 120 11.08 6.40 8.19
C SER A 120 10.62 6.33 9.65
N LEU A 121 10.83 5.20 10.33
CA LEU A 121 10.56 5.08 11.76
C LEU A 121 11.43 6.04 12.58
N LYS A 122 12.74 6.09 12.30
CA LYS A 122 13.66 7.01 12.99
C LYS A 122 13.22 8.46 12.83
N GLN A 123 12.87 8.86 11.60
CA GLN A 123 12.39 10.21 11.33
C GLN A 123 11.06 10.50 12.04
N THR A 124 10.13 9.55 12.00
CA THR A 124 8.82 9.66 12.67
C THR A 124 8.97 9.91 14.17
N LEU A 125 9.89 9.21 14.85
CA LEU A 125 10.13 9.39 16.27
C LEU A 125 10.68 10.78 16.60
N ILE A 126 11.60 11.30 15.78
CA ILE A 126 12.14 12.66 15.94
C ILE A 126 11.03 13.70 15.78
N ASP A 127 10.22 13.60 14.72
CA ASP A 127 9.19 14.59 14.44
C ASP A 127 8.02 14.53 15.43
N LYS A 128 7.69 13.33 15.92
CA LYS A 128 6.76 13.13 17.02
C LYS A 128 7.21 13.86 18.28
N GLU A 129 8.47 13.69 18.67
CA GLU A 129 9.03 14.38 19.84
C GLU A 129 9.04 15.91 19.64
N GLN A 130 9.39 16.38 18.44
CA GLN A 130 9.33 17.81 18.12
C GLN A 130 7.91 18.36 18.18
N LYS A 131 6.90 17.62 17.70
CA LYS A 131 5.49 18.00 17.76
C LYS A 131 5.03 18.16 19.21
N LEU A 132 5.37 17.19 20.07
CA LEU A 132 5.06 17.25 21.50
C LEU A 132 5.73 18.44 22.19
N LYS A 133 7.00 18.74 21.86
CA LYS A 133 7.72 19.92 22.39
C LYS A 133 7.07 21.25 21.97
N ARG A 134 6.38 21.27 20.83
CA ARG A 134 5.63 22.45 20.35
C ARG A 134 4.25 22.61 21.01
N GLY A 135 3.84 21.67 21.86
CA GLY A 135 2.60 21.74 22.62
C GLY A 135 1.34 21.29 21.87
N TYR A 136 1.50 20.43 20.85
CA TYR A 136 0.40 19.81 20.11
C TYR A 136 0.21 18.35 20.47
#